data_AF-A0A836BTF4-F1
#
_entry.id   AF-A0A836BTF4-F1
#
_cell.length_a   1.000
_cell.length_b   1.000
_cell.length_c   1.000
_cell.angle_alpha   90.00
_cell.angle_beta   90.00
_cell.angle_gamma   90.00
#
_symmetry.space_group_name_H-M   'P 1'
#
loop_
_entity.id
_entity.type
_entity.pdbx_description
1 polymer ?
#
loop_
_entity_poly.entity_id
_entity_poly.type
_entity_poly.pdbx_seq_one_letter_code
_entity_poly.pdbx_strand_id
1 'polypeptide(L)'
;MRWQLILPSAGGGAPDLIFDDETFRPLCPPPALAAGLGSADAGAGGAGLRSQLKGWASDPQPGRPERLTQLVAPLLDAYRRHHVARISAVAARLPRLQFELSTLDLEGGAAGSAVEGAGVQAELTANAAGQLQACFAVPLPAVSLRPLLELASAFVGRPLLPPLPGARPAAAPQAQPGAAAGRESSSGGADALVQGALQGGLIQAAAAAAGGVGAADKLAAAGLGPGAGSAAGIEPRLSASGSAPAPTAALVAAAAAAAVAAQRRLAAATTLVLLAIFRLPSGGTDLGEPELSLQLPPALLELQALSAPSSSTAPASSTPASTSSSGTPASSFPPGPSASPPGAPRCAVPLLPPLLLPPWSAHMCLAEFVPLAGERLAAQAEAHCAGLAARQQLVAHLTEALGTCLESNLPGGAALFSCAWEGAPVLVTLELGPRFPADKPAITLHSARQLSAPDAARTYREYPWSPRWAPREMAARIHNWLLEELPSFMRGRAPPP
;
A
#
# COMPACT_ATOMS: atom_id res chain seq x y z
N MET A 1 -11.26 -15.49 -14.76
CA MET A 1 -10.89 -15.92 -16.13
C MET A 1 -9.78 -16.96 -16.04
N ARG A 2 -9.90 -18.07 -16.76
CA ARG A 2 -8.82 -19.04 -16.93
C ARG A 2 -8.63 -19.24 -18.43
N TRP A 3 -7.45 -18.92 -18.95
CA TRP A 3 -7.08 -19.11 -20.34
C TRP A 3 -5.96 -20.14 -20.39
N GLN A 4 -6.02 -21.08 -21.31
CA GLN A 4 -4.94 -22.03 -21.52
C GLN A 4 -4.08 -21.55 -22.67
N LEU A 5 -2.81 -21.29 -22.36
CA LEU A 5 -1.80 -20.89 -23.33
C LEU A 5 -0.93 -22.09 -23.65
N ILE A 6 -0.96 -22.56 -24.89
CA ILE A 6 -0.18 -23.70 -25.36
C ILE A 6 1.00 -23.17 -26.16
N LEU A 7 2.21 -23.37 -25.63
CA LEU A 7 3.44 -22.97 -26.27
C LEU A 7 4.06 -24.15 -27.05
N PRO A 8 4.47 -23.96 -28.31
CA PRO A 8 5.14 -25.02 -29.06
C PRO A 8 6.52 -25.31 -28.48
N SER A 9 6.81 -26.59 -28.22
CA SER A 9 8.06 -27.05 -27.59
C SER A 9 9.31 -26.77 -28.43
N ALA A 10 9.18 -26.73 -29.76
CA ALA A 10 10.29 -26.50 -30.68
C ALA A 10 10.81 -25.04 -30.68
N GLY A 11 10.13 -24.12 -29.99
CA GLY A 11 10.38 -22.68 -30.11
C GLY A 11 9.97 -22.15 -31.49
N GLY A 12 9.60 -20.87 -31.57
CA GLY A 12 9.37 -20.20 -32.87
C GLY A 12 7.93 -20.18 -33.39
N GLY A 13 7.05 -21.08 -32.95
CA GLY A 13 5.62 -21.00 -33.29
C GLY A 13 4.85 -19.99 -32.45
N ALA A 14 3.75 -19.47 -32.98
CA ALA A 14 2.79 -18.67 -32.23
C ALA A 14 2.11 -19.53 -31.14
N PRO A 15 1.78 -18.95 -29.98
CA PRO A 15 1.00 -19.66 -28.96
C PRO A 15 -0.40 -19.99 -29.48
N ASP A 16 -0.92 -21.13 -29.06
CA ASP A 16 -2.35 -21.43 -29.17
C ASP A 16 -3.07 -21.03 -27.88
N LEU A 17 -4.31 -20.56 -28.00
CA LEU A 17 -5.07 -19.93 -26.93
C LEU A 17 -6.45 -20.57 -26.83
N ILE A 18 -6.73 -21.21 -25.71
CA ILE A 18 -8.05 -21.76 -25.39
C ILE A 18 -8.71 -20.84 -24.36
N PHE A 19 -9.87 -20.30 -24.72
CA PHE A 19 -10.69 -19.44 -23.87
C PHE A 19 -11.81 -20.26 -23.23
N ASP A 20 -12.05 -20.06 -21.93
CA ASP A 20 -13.19 -20.68 -21.23
C ASP A 20 -14.56 -20.10 -21.66
N ASP A 21 -14.59 -18.90 -22.27
CA ASP A 21 -15.79 -18.30 -22.85
C ASP A 21 -15.91 -18.67 -24.34
N GLU A 22 -16.79 -19.62 -24.66
CA GLU A 22 -17.05 -20.07 -26.04
C GLU A 22 -17.59 -18.98 -26.96
N THR A 23 -18.16 -17.90 -26.38
CA THR A 23 -18.68 -16.76 -27.14
C THR A 23 -17.58 -15.77 -27.53
N PHE A 24 -16.41 -15.83 -26.88
CA PHE A 24 -15.30 -14.93 -27.16
C PHE A 24 -14.48 -15.42 -28.36
N ARG A 25 -14.62 -14.71 -29.49
CA ARG A 25 -13.93 -15.06 -30.76
C ARG A 25 -13.12 -13.86 -31.28
N PRO A 26 -11.97 -13.51 -30.65
CA PRO A 26 -11.24 -12.27 -30.94
C PRO A 26 -10.65 -12.20 -32.35
N LEU A 27 -10.50 -13.34 -33.02
CA LEU A 27 -9.96 -13.44 -34.38
C LEU A 27 -11.05 -13.51 -35.45
N CYS A 28 -12.31 -13.72 -35.07
CA CYS A 28 -13.44 -13.72 -36.00
C CYS A 28 -13.97 -12.30 -36.17
N PRO A 29 -14.44 -11.91 -37.37
CA PRO A 29 -15.23 -10.69 -37.50
C PRO A 29 -16.49 -10.81 -36.62
N PRO A 30 -16.96 -9.73 -35.98
CA PRO A 30 -18.19 -9.75 -35.21
C PRO A 30 -19.35 -10.21 -36.10
N PRO A 31 -20.30 -11.01 -35.59
CA PRO A 31 -21.44 -11.48 -36.37
C PRO A 31 -22.22 -10.29 -36.92
N ALA A 32 -22.67 -10.36 -38.18
CA ALA A 32 -23.30 -9.25 -38.92
C ALA A 32 -24.52 -8.62 -38.22
N LEU A 33 -25.14 -9.33 -37.26
CA LEU A 33 -26.22 -8.80 -36.41
C LEU A 33 -25.80 -7.59 -35.55
N ALA A 34 -24.50 -7.40 -35.29
CA ALA A 34 -23.98 -6.23 -34.58
C ALA A 34 -23.75 -5.00 -35.49
N ALA A 35 -23.86 -5.14 -36.82
CA ALA A 35 -23.57 -4.06 -37.78
C ALA A 35 -24.60 -2.91 -37.74
N GLY A 36 -25.75 -3.10 -37.08
CA GLY A 36 -26.78 -2.06 -36.93
C GLY A 36 -26.42 -0.95 -35.93
N LEU A 37 -25.44 -1.17 -35.06
CA LEU A 37 -25.04 -0.23 -34.01
C LEU A 37 -23.71 0.48 -34.36
N GLY A 38 -23.54 0.96 -35.61
CA GLY A 38 -22.64 2.05 -36.02
C GLY A 38 -21.15 2.09 -35.57
N SER A 39 -20.64 1.13 -34.81
CA SER A 39 -19.31 1.17 -34.20
C SER A 39 -18.30 0.56 -35.16
N ALA A 40 -17.69 1.41 -35.99
CA ALA A 40 -16.63 1.03 -36.91
C ALA A 40 -15.37 0.49 -36.20
N ASP A 41 -15.21 0.72 -34.89
CA ASP A 41 -14.01 0.39 -34.12
C ASP A 41 -13.92 -1.08 -33.67
N ALA A 42 -15.02 -1.82 -33.70
CA ALA A 42 -15.01 -3.24 -33.31
C ALA A 42 -14.11 -4.10 -34.22
N GLY A 43 -13.91 -3.70 -35.48
CA GLY A 43 -13.07 -4.43 -36.44
C GLY A 43 -11.56 -4.19 -36.27
N ALA A 44 -11.16 -3.05 -35.73
CA ALA A 44 -9.75 -2.63 -35.67
C ALA A 44 -8.91 -3.51 -34.73
N GLY A 45 -9.49 -3.94 -33.60
CA GLY A 45 -8.80 -4.77 -32.60
C GLY A 45 -8.37 -6.14 -33.15
N GLY A 46 -9.29 -6.84 -33.82
CA GLY A 46 -9.01 -8.17 -34.38
C GLY A 46 -7.96 -8.14 -35.51
N ALA A 47 -7.90 -7.07 -36.30
CA ALA A 47 -6.88 -6.91 -37.33
C ALA A 47 -5.48 -6.75 -36.73
N GLY A 48 -5.34 -5.95 -35.67
CA GLY A 48 -4.09 -5.78 -34.94
C GLY A 48 -3.59 -7.09 -34.34
N LEU A 49 -4.47 -7.84 -33.66
CA LEU A 49 -4.13 -9.13 -33.07
C LEU A 49 -3.70 -10.17 -34.12
N ARG A 50 -4.41 -10.25 -35.26
CA ARG A 50 -4.02 -11.11 -36.39
C ARG A 50 -2.65 -10.72 -36.95
N SER A 51 -2.35 -9.42 -37.04
CA SER A 51 -1.04 -8.94 -37.47
C SER A 51 0.08 -9.33 -36.50
N GLN A 52 -0.16 -9.20 -35.19
CA GLN A 52 0.79 -9.60 -34.15
C GLN A 52 1.07 -11.11 -34.20
N LEU A 53 0.03 -11.95 -34.31
CA LEU A 53 0.18 -13.40 -34.41
C LEU A 53 0.90 -13.82 -35.70
N LYS A 54 0.62 -13.16 -36.83
CA LYS A 54 1.35 -13.40 -38.10
C LYS A 54 2.84 -13.02 -37.99
N GLY A 55 3.13 -11.90 -37.33
CA GLY A 55 4.50 -11.44 -37.09
C GLY A 55 5.29 -12.33 -36.12
N TRP A 56 4.60 -13.13 -35.30
CA TRP A 56 5.21 -13.94 -34.25
C TRP A 56 6.25 -14.94 -34.79
N ALA A 57 5.93 -15.63 -35.89
CA ALA A 57 6.80 -16.62 -36.52
C ALA A 57 7.98 -15.98 -37.30
N SER A 58 7.87 -14.69 -37.63
CA SER A 58 8.88 -13.99 -38.45
C SER A 58 10.01 -13.38 -37.63
N ASP A 59 9.87 -13.32 -36.30
CA ASP A 59 10.83 -12.62 -35.45
C ASP A 59 11.89 -13.61 -34.89
N PRO A 60 13.20 -13.37 -35.15
CA PRO A 60 14.31 -14.29 -34.91
C PRO A 60 14.58 -14.62 -33.43
N GLN A 61 13.94 -13.96 -32.47
CA GLN A 61 14.13 -14.21 -31.04
C GLN A 61 12.87 -14.69 -30.31
N PRO A 62 12.44 -15.95 -30.51
CA PRO A 62 11.15 -16.46 -30.01
C PRO A 62 11.05 -16.57 -28.48
N GLY A 63 12.13 -16.36 -27.73
CA GLY A 63 12.19 -16.51 -26.27
C GLY A 63 11.95 -15.22 -25.46
N ARG A 64 11.58 -14.10 -26.10
CA ARG A 64 11.39 -12.83 -25.36
C ARG A 64 10.08 -12.83 -24.56
N PRO A 65 10.10 -12.76 -23.22
CA PRO A 65 8.89 -12.78 -22.39
C PRO A 65 7.96 -11.60 -22.68
N GLU A 66 8.50 -10.47 -23.15
CA GLU A 66 7.75 -9.27 -23.48
C GLU A 66 6.73 -9.51 -24.60
N ARG A 67 7.01 -10.41 -25.55
CA ARG A 67 6.08 -10.69 -26.65
C ARG A 67 4.78 -11.29 -26.15
N LEU A 68 4.86 -12.17 -25.16
CA LEU A 68 3.66 -12.73 -24.57
C LEU A 68 2.83 -11.66 -23.88
N THR A 69 3.48 -10.73 -23.17
CA THR A 69 2.79 -9.57 -22.59
C THR A 69 2.16 -8.68 -23.66
N GLN A 70 2.86 -8.43 -24.78
CA GLN A 70 2.38 -7.65 -25.91
C GLN A 70 1.18 -8.28 -26.62
N LEU A 71 1.06 -9.62 -26.62
CA LEU A 71 -0.08 -10.36 -27.15
C LEU A 71 -1.26 -10.42 -26.18
N VAL A 72 -0.98 -10.65 -24.90
CA VAL A 72 -2.02 -10.77 -23.85
C VAL A 72 -2.73 -9.45 -23.61
N ALA A 73 -2.03 -8.32 -23.66
CA ALA A 73 -2.64 -7.00 -23.47
C ALA A 73 -3.81 -6.69 -24.44
N PRO A 74 -3.65 -6.78 -25.78
CA PRO A 74 -4.73 -6.56 -26.73
C PRO A 74 -5.81 -7.66 -26.68
N LEU A 75 -5.46 -8.89 -26.29
CA LEU A 75 -6.45 -9.94 -26.05
C LEU A 75 -7.36 -9.60 -24.87
N LEU A 76 -6.79 -9.14 -23.75
CA LEU A 76 -7.55 -8.70 -22.58
C LEU A 76 -8.43 -7.49 -22.93
N ASP A 77 -7.92 -6.56 -23.73
CA ASP A 77 -8.71 -5.43 -24.23
C ASP A 77 -9.89 -5.89 -25.10
N ALA A 78 -9.65 -6.79 -26.05
CA ALA A 78 -10.71 -7.37 -26.88
C ALA A 78 -11.75 -8.12 -26.02
N TYR A 79 -11.31 -8.81 -24.97
CA TYR A 79 -12.19 -9.52 -24.03
C TYR A 79 -13.06 -8.55 -23.20
N ARG A 80 -12.49 -7.44 -22.74
CA ARG A 80 -13.25 -6.37 -22.07
C ARG A 80 -14.33 -5.82 -22.99
N ARG A 81 -13.99 -5.48 -24.24
CA ARG A 81 -14.96 -4.99 -25.23
C ARG A 81 -16.06 -6.01 -25.53
N HIS A 82 -15.72 -7.29 -25.61
CA HIS A 82 -16.69 -8.38 -25.74
C HIS A 82 -17.69 -8.40 -24.58
N HIS A 83 -17.22 -8.30 -23.34
CA HIS A 83 -18.12 -8.21 -22.19
C HIS A 83 -18.97 -6.94 -22.19
N VAL A 84 -18.39 -5.78 -22.48
CA VAL A 84 -19.16 -4.53 -22.58
C VAL A 84 -20.29 -4.66 -23.62
N ALA A 85 -20.01 -5.26 -24.79
CA ALA A 85 -21.02 -5.52 -25.81
C ALA A 85 -22.11 -6.49 -25.31
N ARG A 86 -21.74 -7.57 -24.61
CA ARG A 86 -22.70 -8.52 -24.01
C ARG A 86 -23.58 -7.85 -22.96
N ILE A 87 -23.00 -7.06 -22.06
CA ILE A 87 -23.76 -6.34 -21.02
C ILE A 87 -24.66 -5.31 -21.68
N SER A 88 -24.19 -4.58 -22.69
CA SER A 88 -24.99 -3.61 -23.44
C SER A 88 -26.22 -4.26 -24.10
N ALA A 89 -26.06 -5.45 -24.66
CA ALA A 89 -27.17 -6.21 -25.24
C ALA A 89 -28.24 -6.61 -24.20
N VAL A 90 -27.82 -6.95 -22.98
CA VAL A 90 -28.74 -7.22 -21.85
C VAL A 90 -29.36 -5.92 -21.33
N ALA A 91 -28.56 -4.86 -21.19
CA ALA A 91 -28.95 -3.55 -20.69
C ALA A 91 -29.99 -2.87 -21.57
N ALA A 92 -30.03 -3.16 -22.87
CA ALA A 92 -31.08 -2.67 -23.78
C ALA A 92 -32.51 -3.01 -23.32
N ARG A 93 -32.67 -4.01 -22.44
CA ARG A 93 -33.96 -4.40 -21.83
C ARG A 93 -34.14 -3.92 -20.39
N LEU A 94 -33.11 -3.32 -19.81
CA LEU A 94 -33.03 -2.93 -18.40
C LEU A 94 -32.58 -1.45 -18.33
N PRO A 95 -33.54 -0.50 -18.38
CA PRO A 95 -33.23 0.93 -18.45
C PRO A 95 -32.26 1.40 -17.37
N ARG A 96 -32.36 0.83 -16.16
CA ARG A 96 -31.46 1.16 -15.06
C ARG A 96 -30.01 0.74 -15.35
N LEU A 97 -29.79 -0.48 -15.83
CA LEU A 97 -28.44 -0.95 -16.17
C LEU A 97 -27.85 -0.17 -17.35
N GLN A 98 -28.69 0.18 -18.33
CA GLN A 98 -28.28 1.02 -19.46
C GLN A 98 -27.80 2.39 -18.99
N PHE A 99 -28.50 2.98 -18.02
CA PHE A 99 -28.10 4.24 -17.41
C PHE A 99 -26.74 4.13 -16.71
N GLU A 100 -26.51 3.09 -15.91
CA GLU A 100 -25.20 2.85 -15.28
C GLU A 100 -24.08 2.71 -16.33
N LEU A 101 -24.30 1.93 -17.39
CA LEU A 101 -23.31 1.80 -18.47
C LEU A 101 -23.00 3.12 -19.19
N SER A 102 -24.01 3.96 -19.42
CA SER A 102 -23.82 5.26 -20.10
C SER A 102 -23.12 6.31 -19.26
N THR A 103 -23.14 6.15 -17.93
CA THR A 103 -22.54 7.10 -16.99
C THR A 103 -21.15 6.68 -16.55
N LEU A 104 -20.82 5.39 -16.67
CA LEU A 104 -19.48 4.89 -16.44
C LEU A 104 -18.59 5.09 -17.67
N ASP A 105 -17.41 5.67 -17.48
CA ASP A 105 -16.39 5.75 -18.53
C ASP A 105 -15.73 4.38 -18.74
N LEU A 106 -16.40 3.52 -19.50
CA LEU A 106 -15.94 2.17 -19.84
C LEU A 106 -14.82 2.18 -20.89
N GLU A 107 -14.75 3.23 -21.71
CA GLU A 107 -13.81 3.30 -22.84
C GLU A 107 -12.42 3.78 -22.39
N GLY A 108 -12.28 4.27 -21.15
CA GLY A 108 -10.98 4.64 -20.56
C GLY A 108 -10.22 5.67 -21.39
N GLY A 109 -10.94 6.41 -22.22
CA GLY A 109 -10.44 7.10 -23.41
C GLY A 109 -10.31 8.61 -23.25
N ALA A 110 -10.57 9.17 -22.07
CA ALA A 110 -10.24 10.56 -21.81
C ALA A 110 -8.72 10.75 -21.78
N ALA A 111 -8.16 11.08 -22.95
CA ALA A 111 -6.78 11.49 -23.17
C ALA A 111 -6.44 12.64 -22.20
N GLY A 112 -5.86 12.31 -21.05
CA GLY A 112 -5.61 13.26 -19.96
C GLY A 112 -5.61 12.64 -18.57
N SER A 113 -6.22 11.47 -18.36
CA SER A 113 -6.07 10.75 -17.09
C SER A 113 -4.67 10.14 -16.98
N ALA A 114 -3.91 10.57 -15.96
CA ALA A 114 -2.53 10.12 -15.72
C ALA A 114 -2.40 8.60 -15.46
N VAL A 115 -3.52 7.89 -15.26
CA VAL A 115 -3.57 6.44 -15.14
C VAL A 115 -4.20 5.85 -16.40
N GLU A 116 -3.50 5.98 -17.54
CA GLU A 116 -3.79 5.21 -18.75
C GLU A 116 -3.90 3.72 -18.41
N GLY A 117 -5.09 3.13 -18.54
CA GLY A 117 -5.31 1.68 -18.43
C GLY A 117 -6.05 1.19 -17.17
N ALA A 118 -6.38 2.06 -16.22
CA ALA A 118 -7.27 1.73 -15.10
C ALA A 118 -8.72 2.14 -15.41
N GLY A 119 -9.23 1.73 -16.58
CA GLY A 119 -10.65 1.89 -16.91
C GLY A 119 -11.54 0.98 -16.06
N VAL A 120 -12.83 1.33 -15.99
CA VAL A 120 -13.84 0.46 -15.37
C VAL A 120 -13.88 -0.86 -16.14
N GLN A 121 -13.76 -1.98 -15.43
CA GLN A 121 -13.92 -3.30 -16.04
C GLN A 121 -15.36 -3.76 -15.81
N ALA A 122 -16.01 -4.24 -16.86
CA ALA A 122 -17.36 -4.78 -16.79
C ALA A 122 -17.34 -6.24 -17.24
N GLU A 123 -17.98 -7.12 -16.49
CA GLU A 123 -18.09 -8.56 -16.78
C GLU A 123 -19.54 -9.01 -16.63
N LEU A 124 -19.98 -9.91 -17.52
CA LEU A 124 -21.28 -10.57 -17.43
C LEU A 124 -21.03 -12.02 -17.02
N THR A 125 -21.36 -12.35 -15.78
CA THR A 125 -21.16 -13.69 -15.21
C THR A 125 -22.50 -14.36 -14.90
N ALA A 126 -22.48 -15.67 -14.68
CA ALA A 126 -23.61 -16.40 -14.12
C ALA A 126 -23.21 -16.88 -12.72
N ASN A 127 -24.10 -16.74 -11.74
CA ASN A 127 -23.87 -17.28 -10.40
C ASN A 127 -24.08 -18.81 -10.37
N ALA A 128 -23.87 -19.43 -9.19
CA ALA A 128 -24.05 -20.87 -9.02
C ALA A 128 -25.48 -21.37 -9.34
N ALA A 129 -26.48 -20.49 -9.31
CA ALA A 129 -27.86 -20.79 -9.69
C ALA A 129 -28.16 -20.54 -11.18
N GLY A 130 -27.16 -20.19 -11.98
CA GLY A 130 -27.30 -19.86 -13.39
C GLY A 130 -27.92 -18.48 -13.66
N GLN A 131 -28.18 -17.67 -12.63
CA GLN A 131 -28.69 -16.32 -12.79
C GLN A 131 -27.56 -15.39 -13.25
N LEU A 132 -27.83 -14.62 -14.31
CA LEU A 132 -26.89 -13.65 -14.84
C LEU A 132 -26.67 -12.49 -13.85
N GLN A 133 -25.43 -12.00 -13.79
CA GLN A 133 -25.02 -10.87 -12.98
C GLN A 133 -24.11 -9.96 -13.82
N ALA A 134 -24.34 -8.65 -13.73
CA ALA A 134 -23.43 -7.65 -14.29
C ALA A 134 -22.50 -7.17 -13.18
N CYS A 135 -21.20 -7.43 -13.34
CA CYS A 135 -20.16 -7.07 -12.39
C CYS A 135 -19.36 -5.89 -12.93
N PHE A 136 -19.20 -4.85 -12.13
CA PHE A 136 -18.36 -3.69 -12.43
C PHE A 136 -17.22 -3.63 -11.42
N ALA A 137 -15.99 -3.66 -11.90
CA ALA A 137 -14.79 -3.43 -11.11
C ALA A 137 -14.26 -2.02 -11.44
N VAL A 138 -14.52 -1.09 -10.53
CA VAL A 138 -14.22 0.34 -10.68
C VAL A 138 -13.00 0.68 -9.82
N PRO A 139 -11.84 1.04 -10.41
CA PRO A 139 -10.70 1.49 -9.64
C PRO A 139 -11.01 2.83 -8.95
N LEU A 140 -10.50 3.00 -7.73
CA LEU A 140 -10.67 4.20 -6.92
C LEU A 140 -9.34 4.97 -6.83
N PRO A 141 -8.93 5.71 -7.88
CA PRO A 141 -7.63 6.38 -7.92
C PRO A 141 -7.47 7.48 -6.86
N ALA A 142 -8.57 8.00 -6.32
CA ALA A 142 -8.56 8.97 -5.23
C ALA A 142 -8.00 8.39 -3.91
N VAL A 143 -8.01 7.06 -3.74
CA VAL A 143 -7.54 6.40 -2.52
C VAL A 143 -6.10 5.92 -2.70
N SER A 144 -5.14 6.71 -2.24
CA SER A 144 -3.73 6.31 -2.21
C SER A 144 -3.41 5.50 -0.96
N LEU A 145 -3.15 4.20 -1.13
CA LEU A 145 -2.72 3.32 -0.04
C LEU A 145 -1.20 3.33 0.19
N ARG A 146 -0.47 4.13 -0.58
CA ARG A 146 0.99 4.18 -0.53
C ARG A 146 1.53 4.62 0.84
N PRO A 147 1.03 5.69 1.49
CA PRO A 147 1.52 6.08 2.83
C PRO A 147 1.34 4.96 3.86
N LEU A 148 0.23 4.22 3.76
CA LEU A 148 -0.04 3.08 4.65
C LEU A 148 0.96 1.95 4.43
N LEU A 149 1.26 1.61 3.18
CA LEU A 149 2.25 0.58 2.83
C LEU A 149 3.67 0.98 3.24
N GLU A 150 4.03 2.26 3.10
CA GLU A 150 5.32 2.80 3.56
C GLU A 150 5.43 2.71 5.09
N LEU A 151 4.41 3.14 5.83
CA LEU A 151 4.36 2.98 7.30
C LEU A 151 4.41 1.51 7.72
N ALA A 152 3.63 0.65 7.06
CA ALA A 152 3.62 -0.77 7.36
C ALA A 152 4.99 -1.43 7.08
N SER A 153 5.68 -1.02 6.01
CA SER A 153 7.04 -1.50 5.73
C SER A 153 8.04 -1.11 6.82
N ALA A 154 7.88 0.08 7.40
CA ALA A 154 8.69 0.52 8.54
C ALA A 154 8.44 -0.33 9.80
N PHE A 155 7.19 -0.76 10.04
CA PHE A 155 6.87 -1.64 11.18
C PHE A 155 7.33 -3.08 10.97
N VAL A 156 7.23 -3.61 9.76
CA VAL A 156 7.62 -5.01 9.45
C VAL A 156 9.14 -5.14 9.28
N GLY A 157 9.86 -4.04 9.06
CA GLY A 157 11.29 -4.07 8.75
C GLY A 157 11.60 -4.70 7.39
N ARG A 158 10.58 -4.84 6.52
CA ARG A 158 10.68 -5.40 5.17
C ARG A 158 9.97 -4.47 4.19
N PRO A 159 10.61 -4.11 3.06
CA PRO A 159 9.93 -3.34 2.02
C PRO A 159 8.78 -4.17 1.42
N LEU A 160 7.56 -3.61 1.48
CA LEU A 160 6.36 -4.19 0.86
C LEU A 160 6.14 -3.66 -0.56
N LEU A 161 6.73 -2.50 -0.84
CA LEU A 161 6.71 -1.89 -2.17
C LEU A 161 8.05 -2.16 -2.86
N PRO A 162 8.04 -2.47 -4.17
CA PRO A 162 9.27 -2.50 -4.93
C PRO A 162 9.96 -1.13 -4.86
N PRO A 163 11.31 -1.09 -4.80
CA PRO A 163 12.03 0.17 -4.77
C PRO A 163 11.67 1.00 -6.02
N LEU A 164 11.41 2.28 -5.85
CA LEU A 164 11.18 3.16 -6.98
C LEU A 164 12.43 3.19 -7.87
N PRO A 165 12.28 2.96 -9.19
CA PRO A 165 13.42 3.05 -10.09
C PRO A 165 14.02 4.45 -10.04
N GLY A 166 15.32 4.53 -9.77
CA GLY A 166 16.05 5.80 -9.62
C GLY A 166 16.21 6.30 -8.18
N ALA A 167 15.52 5.69 -7.21
CA ALA A 167 15.83 5.92 -5.80
C ALA A 167 17.20 5.26 -5.50
N ARG A 168 18.26 6.07 -5.49
CA ARG A 168 19.58 5.62 -5.04
C ARG A 168 19.39 5.12 -3.61
N PRO A 169 19.77 3.87 -3.27
CA PRO A 169 19.66 3.41 -1.89
C PRO A 169 20.41 4.41 -1.02
N ALA A 170 19.71 5.01 -0.05
CA ALA A 170 20.36 5.82 0.97
C ALA A 170 21.44 4.91 1.56
N ALA A 171 22.71 5.27 1.35
CA ALA A 171 23.82 4.46 1.80
C ALA A 171 23.60 4.19 3.29
N ALA A 172 23.46 2.90 3.65
CA ALA A 172 23.41 2.53 5.05
C ALA A 172 24.60 3.20 5.75
N PRO A 173 24.42 3.82 6.93
CA PRO A 173 25.52 4.46 7.63
C PRO A 173 26.60 3.41 7.85
N GLN A 174 27.66 3.47 7.03
CA GLN A 174 28.80 2.60 7.18
C GLN A 174 29.45 3.01 8.49
N ALA A 175 29.31 2.15 9.51
CA ALA A 175 30.11 2.24 10.71
C ALA A 175 31.58 2.23 10.29
N GLN A 176 32.23 3.39 10.39
CA GLN A 176 33.67 3.49 10.16
C GLN A 176 34.37 2.60 11.18
N PRO A 177 35.17 1.61 10.75
CA PRO A 177 35.99 0.84 11.68
C PRO A 177 37.05 1.78 12.29
N GLY A 178 37.19 1.68 13.60
CA GLY A 178 37.83 2.68 14.45
C GLY A 178 39.26 3.05 14.08
N ALA A 179 39.56 4.34 14.24
CA ALA A 179 40.89 4.84 14.49
C ALA A 179 41.05 4.97 16.02
N ALA A 180 41.79 4.03 16.61
CA ALA A 180 42.29 4.15 17.98
C ALA A 180 43.64 4.88 17.97
N ALA A 181 43.78 5.85 18.87
CA ALA A 181 44.96 6.25 19.66
C ALA A 181 45.28 7.75 19.61
N GLY A 182 45.26 8.39 20.79
CA GLY A 182 45.90 9.67 21.03
C GLY A 182 45.34 10.42 22.25
N ARG A 183 46.04 10.32 23.38
CA ARG A 183 45.99 11.13 24.62
C ARG A 183 45.69 12.64 24.37
N GLU A 184 45.14 13.44 25.28
CA GLU A 184 45.52 13.65 26.69
C GLU A 184 44.51 14.58 27.39
N SER A 185 44.49 14.52 28.72
CA SER A 185 43.63 15.24 29.66
C SER A 185 43.84 16.77 29.68
N SER A 186 42.76 17.55 29.83
CA SER A 186 42.76 18.73 30.73
C SER A 186 41.34 19.22 31.04
N SER A 187 41.28 19.93 32.16
CA SER A 187 40.15 20.28 33.02
C SER A 187 39.32 21.49 32.60
N GLY A 188 38.03 21.46 32.99
CA GLY A 188 37.34 22.60 33.59
C GLY A 188 36.32 23.36 32.74
N GLY A 189 35.21 23.75 33.37
CA GLY A 189 34.43 24.94 32.99
C GLY A 189 33.03 24.68 32.45
N ALA A 190 32.06 25.37 33.03
CA ALA A 190 30.63 25.32 32.75
C ALA A 190 30.19 26.17 31.53
N ASP A 191 28.88 26.07 31.25
CA ASP A 191 27.99 26.94 30.45
C ASP A 191 27.82 26.74 28.93
N ALA A 192 26.59 26.29 28.61
CA ALA A 192 25.58 26.81 27.68
C ALA A 192 25.91 27.32 26.25
N LEU A 193 24.99 26.95 25.34
CA LEU A 193 24.62 27.54 24.04
C LEU A 193 25.56 27.25 22.84
N VAL A 194 25.09 26.50 21.83
CA VAL A 194 24.33 26.97 20.64
C VAL A 194 24.05 25.79 19.70
N GLN A 195 22.84 25.82 19.12
CA GLN A 195 22.26 24.95 18.10
C GLN A 195 23.04 24.92 16.77
N GLY A 196 22.95 23.81 16.04
CA GLY A 196 23.31 23.81 14.63
C GLY A 196 23.07 22.49 13.90
N ALA A 197 22.09 22.52 12.99
CA ALA A 197 21.87 21.59 11.88
C ALA A 197 21.38 20.16 12.20
N LEU A 198 20.07 19.96 12.08
CA LEU A 198 19.43 18.78 11.45
C LEU A 198 17.90 19.00 11.45
N GLN A 199 17.45 19.92 10.61
CA GLN A 199 16.01 20.11 10.36
C GLN A 199 15.83 20.60 8.92
N GLY A 200 15.73 19.64 8.00
CA GLY A 200 15.59 19.93 6.58
C GLY A 200 15.16 18.69 5.82
N GLY A 201 13.86 18.40 5.86
CA GLY A 201 13.26 17.37 5.01
C GLY A 201 12.21 16.54 5.74
N LEU A 202 11.03 17.11 6.00
CA LEU A 202 9.74 16.39 6.16
C LEU A 202 8.55 17.29 6.57
N ILE A 203 8.69 18.62 6.62
CA ILE A 203 7.58 19.54 6.88
C ILE A 203 7.43 20.53 5.73
N GLN A 204 6.94 20.04 4.59
CA GLN A 204 6.39 20.91 3.54
C GLN A 204 5.34 20.14 2.73
N ALA A 205 4.30 19.66 3.41
CA ALA A 205 3.13 19.06 2.74
C ALA A 205 1.78 19.35 3.43
N ALA A 206 1.73 20.13 4.52
CA ALA A 206 0.50 20.31 5.32
C ALA A 206 0.00 21.76 5.45
N ALA A 207 0.54 22.71 4.68
CA ALA A 207 0.11 24.11 4.74
C ALA A 207 -0.09 24.71 3.33
N ALA A 208 -1.06 24.19 2.59
CA ALA A 208 -1.58 24.83 1.38
C ALA A 208 -3.03 24.37 1.09
N ALA A 209 -3.93 24.53 2.06
CA ALA A 209 -5.36 24.32 1.87
C ALA A 209 -6.18 25.34 2.70
N ALA A 210 -5.91 26.63 2.51
CA ALA A 210 -6.79 27.72 2.92
C ALA A 210 -6.31 29.03 2.27
N GLY A 211 -7.09 29.60 1.34
CA GLY A 211 -6.81 30.94 0.80
C GLY A 211 -7.41 31.15 -0.60
N GLY A 212 -8.51 31.90 -0.67
CA GLY A 212 -9.32 32.12 -1.86
C GLY A 212 -8.83 33.20 -2.84
N VAL A 213 -9.44 33.14 -4.02
CA VAL A 213 -10.03 34.23 -4.84
C VAL A 213 -9.28 35.58 -4.90
N GLY A 214 -8.86 35.98 -6.11
CA GLY A 214 -8.89 37.40 -6.51
C GLY A 214 -7.77 37.92 -7.42
N ALA A 215 -8.14 38.15 -8.69
CA ALA A 215 -7.81 39.30 -9.54
C ALA A 215 -6.38 39.57 -10.09
N ALA A 216 -6.38 39.70 -11.43
CA ALA A 216 -5.73 40.73 -12.26
C ALA A 216 -4.19 40.75 -12.45
N ASP A 217 -3.76 40.21 -13.59
CA ASP A 217 -3.37 40.98 -14.78
C ASP A 217 -2.58 42.30 -14.55
N LYS A 218 -1.27 42.30 -14.82
CA LYS A 218 -0.52 43.33 -15.60
C LYS A 218 1.02 43.29 -15.42
N LEU A 219 1.70 43.61 -16.53
CA LEU A 219 3.08 44.11 -16.71
C LEU A 219 4.23 43.11 -16.44
N ALA A 220 5.35 43.08 -17.19
CA ALA A 220 5.89 44.03 -18.15
C ALA A 220 6.79 43.33 -19.18
N ALA A 221 6.72 43.86 -20.40
CA ALA A 221 7.77 43.78 -21.40
C ALA A 221 8.94 44.69 -21.02
N ALA A 222 10.17 44.24 -21.25
CA ALA A 222 11.32 45.12 -21.42
C ALA A 222 12.32 44.43 -22.36
N GLY A 223 12.38 44.94 -23.59
CA GLY A 223 13.43 44.64 -24.54
C GLY A 223 14.62 45.57 -24.36
N LEU A 224 15.82 45.02 -24.58
CA LEU A 224 17.08 45.68 -24.90
C LEU A 224 17.83 44.64 -25.77
N GLY A 225 18.06 44.84 -27.07
CA GLY A 225 19.01 45.79 -27.67
C GLY A 225 20.30 45.02 -28.05
N PRO A 226 20.71 44.91 -29.33
CA PRO A 226 21.87 44.13 -29.72
C PRO A 226 23.15 44.98 -29.68
N GLY A 227 24.12 44.56 -28.87
CA GLY A 227 25.46 45.15 -28.82
C GLY A 227 26.48 44.24 -29.52
N ALA A 228 26.97 44.68 -30.68
CA ALA A 228 28.13 44.10 -31.34
C ALA A 228 29.42 44.52 -30.60
N GLY A 229 30.31 43.55 -30.37
CA GLY A 229 31.62 43.79 -29.77
C GLY A 229 32.57 42.64 -30.08
N SER A 230 33.41 42.85 -31.09
CA SER A 230 34.54 42.02 -31.46
C SER A 230 35.76 42.37 -30.60
N ALA A 231 36.41 41.38 -29.97
CA ALA A 231 37.81 41.48 -29.56
C ALA A 231 38.42 40.10 -29.24
N ALA A 232 39.45 39.77 -30.03
CA ALA A 232 40.64 38.96 -29.79
C ALA A 232 40.75 38.09 -28.51
N GLY A 233 40.84 36.78 -28.74
CA GLY A 233 42.08 36.01 -28.60
C GLY A 233 42.75 35.95 -27.22
N ILE A 234 42.46 34.91 -26.44
CA ILE A 234 43.39 34.26 -25.50
C ILE A 234 43.02 32.76 -25.45
N GLU A 235 43.93 31.88 -25.91
CA GLU A 235 43.86 30.45 -25.65
C GLU A 235 44.31 30.13 -24.22
N PRO A 236 43.56 29.31 -23.46
CA PRO A 236 44.14 28.50 -22.42
C PRO A 236 44.10 27.03 -22.82
N ARG A 237 45.29 26.43 -22.96
CA ARG A 237 45.49 24.98 -22.97
C ARG A 237 44.95 24.39 -21.65
N LEU A 238 43.81 23.73 -21.72
CA LEU A 238 43.30 22.86 -20.66
C LEU A 238 43.60 21.40 -20.98
N SER A 239 44.25 20.77 -20.02
CA SER A 239 44.63 19.37 -19.96
C SER A 239 43.44 18.43 -20.17
N ALA A 240 43.66 17.40 -20.98
CA ALA A 240 42.70 16.34 -21.29
C ALA A 240 42.26 15.58 -20.03
N SER A 241 41.04 15.85 -19.57
CA SER A 241 40.28 14.98 -18.67
C SER A 241 39.37 14.11 -19.53
N GLY A 242 39.48 12.79 -19.40
CA GLY A 242 38.73 11.80 -20.17
C GLY A 242 37.22 12.01 -20.07
N SER A 243 36.63 12.45 -21.18
CA SER A 243 35.18 12.55 -21.37
C SER A 243 34.60 11.14 -21.39
N ALA A 244 33.94 10.73 -20.31
CA ALA A 244 33.10 9.54 -20.30
C ALA A 244 32.04 9.65 -21.42
N PRO A 245 31.77 8.58 -22.19
CA PRO A 245 30.77 8.63 -23.26
C PRO A 245 29.40 8.95 -22.65
N ALA A 246 28.75 10.00 -23.15
CA ALA A 246 27.40 10.36 -22.75
C ALA A 246 26.47 9.14 -22.97
N PRO A 247 25.56 8.83 -22.02
CA PRO A 247 24.61 7.76 -22.22
C PRO A 247 23.82 8.03 -23.49
N THR A 248 23.77 7.03 -24.38
CA THR A 248 23.04 7.13 -25.65
C THR A 248 21.57 7.45 -25.37
N ALA A 249 20.95 8.30 -26.19
CA ALA A 249 19.54 8.71 -26.01
C ALA A 249 18.57 7.51 -25.86
N ALA A 250 18.92 6.36 -26.45
CA ALA A 250 18.19 5.10 -26.29
C ALA A 250 18.18 4.56 -24.85
N LEU A 251 19.30 4.67 -24.10
CA LEU A 251 19.35 4.25 -22.69
C LEU A 251 18.49 5.15 -21.80
N VAL A 252 18.46 6.45 -22.08
CA VAL A 252 17.61 7.41 -21.35
C VAL A 252 16.13 7.13 -21.61
N ALA A 253 15.75 6.89 -22.87
CA ALA A 253 14.38 6.54 -23.24
C ALA A 253 13.93 5.19 -22.63
N ALA A 254 14.81 4.18 -22.63
CA ALA A 254 14.53 2.89 -22.00
C ALA A 254 14.38 3.01 -20.48
N ALA A 255 15.24 3.78 -19.82
CA ALA A 255 15.14 4.05 -18.38
C ALA A 255 13.86 4.81 -18.03
N ALA A 256 13.46 5.80 -18.82
CA ALA A 256 12.20 6.53 -18.65
C ALA A 256 10.98 5.60 -18.82
N ALA A 257 10.97 4.76 -19.86
CA ALA A 257 9.90 3.78 -20.08
C ALA A 257 9.81 2.76 -18.93
N ALA A 258 10.95 2.28 -18.43
CA ALA A 258 11.00 1.37 -17.28
C ALA A 258 10.49 2.06 -16.00
N ALA A 259 10.83 3.34 -15.79
CA ALA A 259 10.34 4.12 -14.66
C ALA A 259 8.82 4.30 -14.69
N VAL A 260 8.26 4.66 -15.87
CA VAL A 260 6.81 4.76 -16.07
C VAL A 260 6.13 3.41 -15.85
N ALA A 261 6.69 2.32 -16.36
CA ALA A 261 6.15 0.98 -16.16
C ALA A 261 6.14 0.56 -14.67
N ALA A 262 7.19 0.88 -13.92
CA ALA A 262 7.24 0.63 -12.49
C ALA A 262 6.25 1.49 -11.70
N GLN A 263 6.13 2.78 -12.05
CA GLN A 263 5.13 3.68 -11.48
C GLN A 263 3.71 3.13 -11.70
N ARG A 264 3.40 2.63 -12.90
CA ARG A 264 2.12 1.99 -13.23
C ARG A 264 1.88 0.72 -12.42
N ARG A 265 2.90 -0.13 -12.25
CA ARG A 265 2.80 -1.32 -11.38
C ARG A 265 2.56 -0.95 -9.93
N LEU A 266 3.21 0.10 -9.45
CA LEU A 266 3.03 0.61 -8.09
C LEU A 266 1.61 1.16 -7.91
N ALA A 267 1.12 1.97 -8.86
CA ALA A 267 -0.25 2.47 -8.85
C ALA A 267 -1.26 1.31 -8.83
N ALA A 268 -1.10 0.33 -9.71
CA ALA A 268 -1.95 -0.86 -9.74
C ALA A 268 -1.89 -1.69 -8.45
N ALA A 269 -0.72 -1.79 -7.82
CA ALA A 269 -0.54 -2.50 -6.55
C ALA A 269 -1.10 -1.74 -5.33
N THR A 270 -1.49 -0.47 -5.50
CA THR A 270 -1.95 0.41 -4.41
C THR A 270 -3.35 0.98 -4.62
N THR A 271 -3.97 0.72 -5.77
CA THR A 271 -5.30 1.22 -6.09
C THR A 271 -6.36 0.25 -5.58
N LEU A 272 -7.27 0.75 -4.72
CA LEU A 272 -8.47 0.00 -4.33
C LEU A 272 -9.40 -0.16 -5.53
N VAL A 273 -10.08 -1.29 -5.60
CA VAL A 273 -11.10 -1.55 -6.63
C VAL A 273 -12.44 -1.78 -5.96
N LEU A 274 -13.43 -0.95 -6.30
CA LEU A 274 -14.83 -1.15 -5.92
C LEU A 274 -15.44 -2.18 -6.87
N LEU A 275 -15.95 -3.29 -6.32
CA LEU A 275 -16.73 -4.27 -7.04
C LEU A 275 -18.21 -4.01 -6.78
N ALA A 276 -18.98 -3.73 -7.84
CA ALA A 276 -20.42 -3.58 -7.82
C ALA A 276 -21.08 -4.69 -8.65
N ILE A 277 -21.92 -5.50 -8.02
CA ILE A 277 -22.58 -6.64 -8.67
C ILE A 277 -24.08 -6.40 -8.73
N PHE A 278 -24.63 -6.26 -9.94
CA PHE A 278 -26.07 -6.19 -10.17
C PHE A 278 -26.60 -7.56 -10.55
N ARG A 279 -27.55 -8.07 -9.76
CA ARG A 279 -28.26 -9.31 -10.07
C ARG A 279 -29.32 -9.03 -11.13
N LEU A 280 -29.22 -9.69 -12.28
CA LEU A 280 -30.15 -9.47 -13.38
C LEU A 280 -31.43 -10.28 -13.12
N PRO A 281 -32.62 -9.68 -13.29
CA PRO A 281 -33.87 -10.41 -13.10
C PRO A 281 -34.02 -11.51 -14.16
N SER A 282 -34.51 -12.69 -13.76
CA SER A 282 -34.88 -13.76 -14.71
C SER A 282 -36.17 -13.42 -15.49
N GLY A 283 -36.97 -12.49 -14.97
CA GLY A 283 -38.11 -11.86 -15.63
C GLY A 283 -38.46 -10.53 -14.96
N GLY A 284 -38.90 -9.53 -15.73
CA GLY A 284 -39.17 -8.17 -15.27
C GLY A 284 -38.11 -7.15 -15.67
N THR A 285 -38.35 -5.87 -15.37
CA THR A 285 -37.47 -4.74 -15.70
C THR A 285 -36.72 -4.18 -14.50
N ASP A 286 -37.07 -4.61 -13.28
CA ASP A 286 -36.56 -4.03 -12.05
C ASP A 286 -35.20 -4.65 -11.70
N LEU A 287 -34.18 -3.79 -11.69
CA LEU A 287 -32.83 -4.15 -11.27
C LEU A 287 -32.74 -4.01 -9.75
N GLY A 288 -32.27 -5.04 -9.05
CA GLY A 288 -32.04 -4.97 -7.61
C GLY A 288 -30.90 -4.02 -7.24
N GLU A 289 -30.78 -3.70 -5.95
CA GLU A 289 -29.64 -2.95 -5.42
C GLU A 289 -28.32 -3.70 -5.67
N PRO A 290 -27.24 -2.99 -6.03
CA PRO A 290 -25.96 -3.63 -6.27
C PRO A 290 -25.34 -4.15 -4.97
N GLU A 291 -24.74 -5.33 -5.03
CA GLU A 291 -23.88 -5.81 -3.96
C GLU A 291 -22.51 -5.14 -4.12
N LEU A 292 -22.15 -4.29 -3.14
CA LEU A 292 -20.92 -3.51 -3.16
C LEU A 292 -19.88 -4.16 -2.25
N SER A 293 -18.66 -4.31 -2.76
CA SER A 293 -17.52 -4.80 -1.98
C SER A 293 -16.22 -4.15 -2.43
N LEU A 294 -15.22 -4.14 -1.56
CA LEU A 294 -13.88 -3.63 -1.87
C LEU A 294 -12.94 -4.81 -2.13
N GLN A 295 -12.30 -4.79 -3.29
CA GLN A 295 -11.17 -5.66 -3.58
C GLN A 295 -9.88 -4.96 -3.14
N LEU A 296 -9.20 -5.58 -2.19
CA LEU A 296 -7.91 -5.12 -1.70
C LEU A 296 -6.79 -5.56 -2.65
N PRO A 297 -5.81 -4.69 -2.93
CA PRO A 297 -4.61 -5.09 -3.64
C PRO A 297 -3.87 -6.25 -2.94
N PRO A 298 -3.16 -7.12 -3.67
CA PRO A 298 -2.41 -8.24 -3.09
C PRO A 298 -1.46 -7.83 -1.95
N ALA A 299 -0.80 -6.66 -2.08
CA ALA A 299 0.08 -6.14 -1.03
C ALA A 299 -0.64 -5.89 0.31
N LEU A 300 -1.91 -5.47 0.27
CA LEU A 300 -2.72 -5.32 1.47
C LEU A 300 -3.22 -6.67 2.01
N LEU A 301 -3.51 -7.63 1.15
CA LEU A 301 -3.86 -8.99 1.58
C LEU A 301 -2.68 -9.65 2.30
N GLU A 302 -1.45 -9.43 1.85
CA GLU A 302 -0.25 -9.87 2.56
C GLU A 302 -0.14 -9.21 3.94
N LEU A 303 -0.40 -7.90 4.05
CA LEU A 303 -0.46 -7.21 5.34
C LEU A 303 -1.52 -7.77 6.28
N GLN A 304 -2.71 -8.06 5.74
CA GLN A 304 -3.80 -8.65 6.49
C GLN A 304 -3.41 -10.06 6.98
N ALA A 305 -2.75 -10.86 6.13
CA ALA A 305 -2.26 -12.19 6.50
C ALA A 305 -1.15 -12.14 7.56
N LEU A 306 -0.29 -11.11 7.54
CA LEU A 306 0.71 -10.88 8.59
C LEU A 306 0.05 -10.51 9.94
N SER A 307 -1.14 -9.93 9.91
CA SER A 307 -1.88 -9.52 11.10
C SER A 307 -2.76 -10.62 11.72
N ALA A 308 -3.00 -11.72 11.00
CA ALA A 308 -3.87 -12.78 11.48
C ALA A 308 -3.22 -13.50 12.67
N PRO A 309 -3.89 -13.60 13.83
CA PRO A 309 -3.38 -14.36 14.96
C PRO A 309 -3.21 -15.81 14.51
N SER A 310 -2.01 -16.36 14.65
CA SER A 310 -1.77 -17.77 14.38
C SER A 310 -2.54 -18.59 15.41
N SER A 311 -3.78 -18.97 15.08
CA SER A 311 -4.56 -19.98 15.79
C SER A 311 -3.95 -21.36 15.54
N SER A 312 -2.69 -21.53 15.95
CA SER A 312 -1.97 -22.79 15.98
C SER A 312 -1.87 -23.26 17.43
N THR A 313 -3.03 -23.36 18.08
CA THR A 313 -3.20 -24.26 19.21
C THR A 313 -4.17 -25.32 18.72
N ALA A 314 -3.66 -26.27 17.93
CA ALA A 314 -4.40 -27.51 17.71
C ALA A 314 -4.64 -28.12 19.09
N PRO A 315 -5.89 -28.42 19.48
CA PRO A 315 -6.13 -29.15 20.71
C PRO A 315 -5.44 -30.51 20.54
N ALA A 316 -4.46 -30.79 21.40
CA ALA A 316 -3.90 -32.12 21.52
C ALA A 316 -5.07 -33.06 21.89
N SER A 317 -5.55 -33.81 20.91
CA SER A 317 -6.53 -34.86 21.12
C SER A 317 -5.89 -35.93 21.99
N SER A 318 -6.15 -35.88 23.29
CA SER A 318 -5.84 -36.95 24.23
C SER A 318 -6.75 -38.14 23.92
N THR A 319 -6.25 -39.08 23.13
CA THR A 319 -6.84 -40.41 22.99
C THR A 319 -6.59 -41.20 24.28
N PRO A 320 -7.61 -41.81 24.91
CA PRO A 320 -7.39 -42.72 26.02
C PRO A 320 -6.82 -44.05 25.51
N ALA A 321 -5.70 -44.49 26.10
CA ALA A 321 -5.05 -45.76 25.83
C ALA A 321 -5.89 -46.93 26.37
N SER A 322 -6.22 -47.88 25.49
CA SER A 322 -6.68 -49.22 25.84
C SER A 322 -5.51 -50.20 25.72
N THR A 323 -5.31 -50.97 26.78
CA THR A 323 -4.33 -52.05 26.94
C THR A 323 -4.61 -53.25 26.03
N SER A 324 -3.60 -53.71 25.29
CA SER A 324 -3.35 -55.14 25.08
C SER A 324 -1.93 -55.40 24.55
N SER A 325 -1.39 -56.53 24.98
CA SER A 325 -0.02 -57.00 24.88
C SER A 325 0.32 -57.68 23.55
N SER A 326 1.55 -57.50 23.06
CA SER A 326 2.54 -58.55 22.72
C SER A 326 3.43 -58.19 21.51
N GLY A 327 4.76 -58.36 21.66
CA GLY A 327 5.62 -58.86 20.58
C GLY A 327 6.56 -57.89 19.83
N THR A 328 7.84 -57.92 20.25
CA THR A 328 9.09 -57.77 19.45
C THR A 328 9.62 -56.39 18.99
N PRO A 329 10.97 -56.18 19.00
CA PRO A 329 11.59 -54.87 18.84
C PRO A 329 12.19 -54.63 17.44
N ALA A 330 11.95 -53.45 16.87
CA ALA A 330 12.78 -52.93 15.79
C ALA A 330 12.95 -51.41 15.92
N SER A 331 14.21 -51.04 16.12
CA SER A 331 14.77 -49.70 16.11
C SER A 331 14.35 -48.89 14.89
N SER A 332 13.77 -47.71 15.11
CA SER A 332 13.90 -46.57 14.20
C SER A 332 13.79 -45.28 15.00
N PHE A 333 14.83 -44.45 14.92
CA PHE A 333 14.85 -43.10 15.48
C PHE A 333 13.84 -42.24 14.71
N PRO A 334 12.94 -41.49 15.38
CA PRO A 334 12.13 -40.49 14.70
C PRO A 334 13.02 -39.31 14.26
N PRO A 335 12.83 -38.77 13.04
CA PRO A 335 13.52 -37.56 12.62
C PRO A 335 13.10 -36.40 13.53
N GLY A 336 14.10 -35.73 14.10
CA GLY A 336 13.90 -34.57 14.97
C GLY A 336 13.15 -33.43 14.25
N PRO A 337 12.41 -32.59 15.00
CA PRO A 337 11.69 -31.47 14.43
C PRO A 337 12.66 -30.52 13.71
N SER A 338 12.47 -30.39 12.40
CA SER A 338 13.13 -29.39 11.56
C SER A 338 12.86 -28.01 12.17
N ALA A 339 13.90 -27.40 12.75
CA ALA A 339 13.86 -26.05 13.25
C ALA A 339 13.58 -25.09 12.08
N SER A 340 12.35 -24.63 11.96
CA SER A 340 12.01 -23.46 11.18
C SER A 340 12.77 -22.26 11.77
N PRO A 341 13.32 -21.36 10.95
CA PRO A 341 13.99 -20.17 11.45
C PRO A 341 13.05 -19.38 12.37
N PRO A 342 13.55 -18.70 13.41
CA PRO A 342 12.73 -17.97 14.36
C PRO A 342 11.80 -17.03 13.61
N GLY A 343 10.50 -17.33 13.67
CA GLY A 343 9.47 -16.60 12.96
C GLY A 343 9.49 -15.14 13.43
N ALA A 344 9.58 -14.21 12.49
CA ALA A 344 9.46 -12.79 12.78
C ALA A 344 8.18 -12.54 13.62
N PRO A 345 8.25 -11.70 14.66
CA PRO A 345 7.12 -11.45 15.55
C PRO A 345 5.93 -10.97 14.71
N ARG A 346 4.84 -11.74 14.74
CA ARG A 346 3.60 -11.40 14.04
C ARG A 346 2.81 -10.41 14.88
N CYS A 347 2.48 -9.28 14.28
CA CYS A 347 1.65 -8.27 14.93
C CYS A 347 0.20 -8.77 15.00
N ALA A 348 -0.37 -8.97 16.19
CA ALA A 348 -1.74 -9.47 16.35
C ALA A 348 -2.84 -8.45 16.01
N VAL A 349 -2.48 -7.23 15.58
CA VAL A 349 -3.41 -6.13 15.31
C VAL A 349 -3.36 -5.75 13.83
N PRO A 350 -4.52 -5.55 13.17
CA PRO A 350 -4.57 -5.21 11.76
C PRO A 350 -3.89 -3.88 11.48
N LEU A 351 -2.86 -3.91 10.64
CA LEU A 351 -2.19 -2.72 10.09
C LEU A 351 -3.12 -1.89 9.20
N LEU A 352 -4.19 -2.51 8.69
CA LEU A 352 -5.18 -1.89 7.83
C LEU A 352 -6.39 -1.43 8.65
N PRO A 353 -6.91 -0.19 8.46
CA PRO A 353 -8.15 0.21 9.07
C PRO A 353 -9.32 -0.60 8.47
N PRO A 354 -10.45 -0.74 9.20
CA PRO A 354 -11.69 -1.18 8.58
C PRO A 354 -12.11 -0.13 7.54
N LEU A 355 -11.92 -0.45 6.27
CA LEU A 355 -12.34 0.41 5.16
C LEU A 355 -13.84 0.22 4.93
N LEU A 356 -14.63 1.20 5.36
CA LEU A 356 -16.08 1.16 5.31
C LEU A 356 -16.59 1.99 4.13
N LEU A 357 -17.38 1.35 3.28
CA LEU A 357 -18.11 2.01 2.20
C LEU A 357 -19.22 2.92 2.76
N PRO A 358 -19.50 4.07 2.11
CA PRO A 358 -20.70 4.83 2.42
C PRO A 358 -21.96 4.00 2.08
N PRO A 359 -23.10 4.29 2.73
CA PRO A 359 -24.36 3.61 2.43
C PRO A 359 -24.80 3.91 0.99
N TRP A 360 -25.25 2.89 0.28
CA TRP A 360 -25.91 3.03 -1.02
C TRP A 360 -27.34 3.53 -0.85
N SER A 361 -27.85 4.29 -1.82
CA SER A 361 -29.28 4.64 -1.88
C SER A 361 -29.86 4.23 -3.23
N ALA A 362 -31.11 3.77 -3.25
CA ALA A 362 -31.76 3.24 -4.45
C ALA A 362 -31.83 4.25 -5.62
N HIS A 363 -31.75 5.55 -5.36
CA HIS A 363 -31.80 6.60 -6.37
C HIS A 363 -30.41 6.96 -6.93
N MET A 364 -29.34 6.65 -6.20
CA MET A 364 -27.96 6.96 -6.56
C MET A 364 -27.45 6.02 -7.65
N CYS A 365 -26.62 6.51 -8.57
CA CYS A 365 -25.94 5.70 -9.59
C CYS A 365 -24.46 5.48 -9.24
N LEU A 366 -23.80 4.55 -9.92
CA LEU A 366 -22.39 4.26 -9.68
C LEU A 366 -21.50 5.47 -9.96
N ALA A 367 -21.80 6.27 -10.99
CA ALA A 367 -21.03 7.46 -11.31
C ALA A 367 -21.07 8.52 -10.20
N GLU A 368 -22.14 8.57 -9.40
CA GLU A 368 -22.25 9.43 -8.21
C GLU A 368 -21.64 8.77 -6.97
N PHE A 369 -21.85 7.46 -6.79
CA PHE A 369 -21.37 6.73 -5.63
C PHE A 369 -19.84 6.59 -5.59
N VAL A 370 -19.21 6.34 -6.73
CA VAL A 370 -17.76 6.10 -6.85
C VAL A 370 -16.92 7.27 -6.28
N PRO A 371 -17.13 8.54 -6.67
CA PRO A 371 -16.37 9.65 -6.08
C PRO A 371 -16.65 9.80 -4.59
N LEU A 372 -17.91 9.67 -4.14
CA LEU A 372 -18.26 9.72 -2.71
C LEU A 372 -17.54 8.63 -1.90
N ALA A 373 -17.52 7.40 -2.41
CA ALA A 373 -16.80 6.29 -1.80
C ALA A 373 -15.29 6.53 -1.79
N GLY A 374 -14.73 7.03 -2.90
CA GLY A 374 -13.32 7.41 -3.01
C GLY A 374 -12.90 8.42 -1.95
N GLU A 375 -13.63 9.53 -1.81
CA GLU A 375 -13.35 10.57 -0.81
C GLU A 375 -13.43 10.03 0.63
N ARG A 376 -14.47 9.25 0.94
CA ARG A 376 -14.66 8.68 2.29
C ARG A 376 -13.56 7.69 2.65
N LEU A 377 -13.18 6.81 1.71
CA LEU A 377 -12.13 5.82 1.92
C LEU A 377 -10.74 6.48 2.01
N ALA A 378 -10.48 7.51 1.21
CA ALA A 378 -9.25 8.30 1.30
C ALA A 378 -9.14 8.95 2.69
N ALA A 379 -10.20 9.62 3.16
CA ALA A 379 -10.22 10.22 4.50
C ALA A 379 -10.01 9.18 5.62
N GLN A 380 -10.59 7.98 5.50
CA GLN A 380 -10.36 6.89 6.46
C GLN A 380 -8.89 6.43 6.45
N ALA A 381 -8.31 6.22 5.26
CA ALA A 381 -6.92 5.79 5.12
C ALA A 381 -5.94 6.85 5.66
N GLU A 382 -6.17 8.13 5.35
CA GLU A 382 -5.37 9.25 5.83
C GLU A 382 -5.45 9.40 7.35
N ALA A 383 -6.66 9.35 7.93
CA ALA A 383 -6.84 9.41 9.37
C ALA A 383 -6.11 8.26 10.09
N HIS A 384 -6.16 7.05 9.53
CA HIS A 384 -5.44 5.90 10.08
C HIS A 384 -3.91 6.08 9.98
N CYS A 385 -3.40 6.55 8.83
CA CYS A 385 -1.98 6.84 8.66
C CYS A 385 -1.51 7.91 9.64
N ALA A 386 -2.29 8.98 9.83
CA ALA A 386 -1.99 10.03 10.79
C ALA A 386 -1.95 9.49 12.24
N GLY A 387 -2.89 8.60 12.59
CA GLY A 387 -2.90 7.91 13.88
C GLY A 387 -1.63 7.07 14.09
N LEU A 388 -1.27 6.22 13.12
CA LEU A 388 -0.06 5.39 13.18
C LEU A 388 1.22 6.24 13.28
N ALA A 389 1.31 7.31 12.48
CA ALA A 389 2.45 8.24 12.52
C ALA A 389 2.57 8.93 13.88
N ALA A 390 1.44 9.39 14.45
CA ALA A 390 1.43 10.01 15.78
C ALA A 390 1.88 9.02 16.87
N ARG A 391 1.45 7.74 16.79
CA ARG A 391 1.91 6.69 17.73
C ARG A 391 3.41 6.47 17.64
N GLN A 392 3.93 6.36 16.41
CA GLN A 392 5.37 6.21 16.17
C GLN A 392 6.16 7.40 16.73
N GLN A 393 5.70 8.63 16.48
CA GLN A 393 6.34 9.85 16.98
C GLN A 393 6.31 9.94 18.51
N LEU A 394 5.20 9.60 19.15
CA LEU A 394 5.10 9.59 20.61
C LEU A 394 6.08 8.59 21.22
N VAL A 395 6.13 7.36 20.70
CA VAL A 395 7.05 6.32 21.21
C VAL A 395 8.51 6.72 20.97
N ALA A 396 8.83 7.35 19.84
CA ALA A 396 10.17 7.87 19.59
C ALA A 396 10.58 8.92 20.64
N HIS A 397 9.71 9.90 20.93
CA HIS A 397 10.00 10.91 21.94
C HIS A 397 10.02 10.37 23.38
N LEU A 398 9.18 9.37 23.69
CA LEU A 398 9.27 8.68 24.98
C LEU A 398 10.55 7.86 25.09
N THR A 399 11.08 7.31 23.99
CA THR A 399 12.37 6.64 23.98
C THR A 399 13.50 7.63 24.28
N GLU A 400 13.42 8.86 23.76
CA GLU A 400 14.37 9.93 24.10
C GLU A 400 14.30 10.33 25.58
N ALA A 401 13.10 10.37 26.16
CA ALA A 401 12.89 10.82 27.54
C ALA A 401 13.12 9.74 28.60
N LEU A 402 12.62 8.52 28.38
CA LEU A 402 12.67 7.41 29.33
C LEU A 402 13.87 6.47 29.11
N GLY A 403 14.53 6.56 27.95
CA GLY A 403 15.59 5.65 27.54
C GLY A 403 15.09 4.55 26.60
N THR A 404 15.83 3.45 26.49
CA THR A 404 15.55 2.37 25.53
C THR A 404 14.16 1.76 25.69
N CYS A 405 13.35 1.83 24.63
CA CYS A 405 12.12 1.05 24.49
C CYS A 405 12.49 -0.43 24.41
N LEU A 406 11.96 -1.24 25.32
CA LEU A 406 12.22 -2.68 25.40
C LEU A 406 11.47 -3.43 24.30
N GLU A 407 10.18 -3.11 24.13
CA GLU A 407 9.31 -3.72 23.14
C GLU A 407 8.33 -2.69 22.61
N SER A 408 8.08 -2.69 21.30
CA SER A 408 7.08 -1.81 20.68
C SER A 408 6.21 -2.59 19.71
N ASN A 409 4.90 -2.54 19.94
CA ASN A 409 3.87 -2.97 19.01
C ASN A 409 3.04 -1.75 18.60
N LEU A 410 3.62 -0.89 17.76
CA LEU A 410 3.01 0.37 17.33
C LEU A 410 1.65 0.19 16.60
N PRO A 411 1.46 -0.83 15.74
CA PRO A 411 0.14 -1.09 15.16
C PRO A 411 -0.89 -1.50 16.21
N GLY A 412 -0.48 -2.32 17.19
CA GLY A 412 -1.29 -2.67 18.35
C GLY A 412 -1.42 -1.57 19.40
N GLY A 413 -0.70 -0.47 19.24
CA GLY A 413 -0.70 0.64 20.18
C GLY A 413 0.00 0.33 21.50
N ALA A 414 0.82 -0.71 21.62
CA ALA A 414 1.51 -1.01 22.87
C ALA A 414 3.00 -0.65 22.78
N ALA A 415 3.58 -0.13 23.86
CA ALA A 415 5.02 0.04 24.02
C ALA A 415 5.44 -0.21 25.47
N LEU A 416 6.61 -0.82 25.66
CA LEU A 416 7.19 -1.12 26.96
C LEU A 416 8.52 -0.39 27.10
N PHE A 417 8.66 0.35 28.19
CA PHE A 417 9.89 1.06 28.54
C PHE A 417 10.42 0.56 29.87
N SER A 418 11.73 0.69 30.08
CA SER A 418 12.34 0.53 31.38
C SER A 418 12.88 1.86 31.86
N CYS A 419 12.54 2.23 33.09
CA CYS A 419 13.16 3.33 33.80
C CYS A 419 13.62 2.87 35.19
N ALA A 420 14.37 3.72 35.89
CA ALA A 420 14.82 3.45 37.24
C ALA A 420 14.48 4.61 38.17
N TRP A 421 13.93 4.29 39.35
CA TRP A 421 13.74 5.24 40.44
C TRP A 421 14.57 4.79 41.65
N GLU A 422 15.49 5.63 42.14
CA GLU A 422 16.40 5.30 43.26
C GLU A 422 17.14 3.94 43.07
N GLY A 423 17.49 3.60 41.82
CA GLY A 423 18.14 2.33 41.47
C GLY A 423 17.21 1.11 41.48
N ALA A 424 15.91 1.29 41.69
CA ALA A 424 14.91 0.24 41.50
C ALA A 424 14.36 0.28 40.06
N PRO A 425 14.44 -0.83 39.30
CA PRO A 425 13.90 -0.89 37.95
C PRO A 425 12.36 -0.93 37.97
N VAL A 426 11.75 -0.08 37.16
CA VAL A 426 10.30 0.00 36.92
C VAL A 426 10.07 -0.17 35.42
N LEU A 427 9.08 -1.00 35.08
CA LEU A 427 8.62 -1.14 33.70
C LEU A 427 7.40 -0.25 33.50
N VAL A 428 7.39 0.49 32.39
CA VAL A 428 6.31 1.39 32.01
C VAL A 428 5.68 0.85 30.74
N THR A 429 4.49 0.28 30.87
CA THR A 429 3.68 -0.17 29.75
C THR A 429 2.77 0.97 29.31
N LEU A 430 2.83 1.32 28.04
CA LEU A 430 2.00 2.33 27.40
C LEU A 430 1.02 1.63 26.46
N GLU A 431 -0.28 1.88 26.65
CA GLU A 431 -1.35 1.38 25.77
C GLU A 431 -2.06 2.55 25.09
N LEU A 432 -1.98 2.57 23.76
CA LEU A 432 -2.51 3.58 22.85
C LEU A 432 -3.78 3.02 22.22
N GLY A 433 -4.93 3.59 22.60
CA GLY A 433 -6.23 3.16 22.09
C GLY A 433 -6.39 3.34 20.57
N PRO A 434 -7.42 2.72 19.96
CA PRO A 434 -7.68 2.81 18.51
C PRO A 434 -7.96 4.24 18.04
N ARG A 435 -8.48 5.12 18.91
CA ARG A 435 -8.75 6.54 18.58
C ARG A 435 -7.61 7.48 19.00
N PHE A 436 -6.42 6.96 19.34
CA PHE A 436 -5.26 7.82 19.60
C PHE A 436 -4.99 8.73 18.39
N PRO A 437 -4.73 10.04 18.57
CA PRO A 437 -4.47 10.73 19.85
C PRO A 437 -5.71 11.31 20.55
N ALA A 438 -6.92 11.16 20.01
CA ALA A 438 -8.14 11.65 20.64
C ALA A 438 -8.37 10.99 22.02
N ASP A 439 -8.10 9.70 22.12
CA ASP A 439 -8.12 8.97 23.39
C ASP A 439 -6.78 9.09 24.13
N LYS A 440 -6.88 9.35 25.44
CA LYS A 440 -5.74 9.36 26.35
C LYS A 440 -5.13 7.94 26.45
N PRO A 441 -3.79 7.78 26.38
CA PRO A 441 -3.14 6.50 26.61
C PRO A 441 -3.38 5.98 28.03
N ALA A 442 -3.44 4.66 28.22
CA ALA A 442 -3.30 4.07 29.55
C ALA A 442 -1.83 3.81 29.85
N ILE A 443 -1.38 4.11 31.07
CA ILE A 443 -0.02 3.87 31.51
C ILE A 443 -0.06 2.87 32.66
N THR A 444 0.64 1.75 32.55
CA THR A 444 0.77 0.76 33.62
C THR A 444 2.20 0.71 34.10
N LEU A 445 2.41 0.96 35.39
CA LEU A 445 3.71 0.82 36.05
C LEU A 445 3.82 -0.57 36.65
N HIS A 446 4.93 -1.26 36.41
CA HIS A 446 5.23 -2.56 37.01
C HIS A 446 6.55 -2.49 37.80
N SER A 447 6.53 -2.94 39.05
CA SER A 447 7.73 -3.08 39.86
C SER A 447 8.42 -4.39 39.54
N ALA A 448 9.60 -4.32 38.89
CA ALA A 448 10.35 -5.52 38.54
C ALA A 448 10.87 -6.28 39.78
N ARG A 449 10.95 -5.62 40.95
CA ARG A 449 11.33 -6.26 42.22
C ARG A 449 10.19 -7.04 42.89
N GLN A 450 8.95 -6.77 42.51
CA GLN A 450 7.76 -7.30 43.17
C GLN A 450 6.83 -8.01 42.21
N LEU A 451 7.29 -8.50 41.06
CA LEU A 451 6.46 -9.11 40.00
C LEU A 451 5.42 -10.15 40.47
N SER A 452 5.66 -10.83 41.60
CA SER A 452 4.74 -11.83 42.19
C SER A 452 3.73 -11.27 43.20
N ALA A 453 3.81 -9.99 43.55
CA ALA A 453 2.90 -9.35 44.49
C ALA A 453 1.60 -8.89 43.79
N PRO A 454 0.44 -8.90 44.47
CA PRO A 454 -0.81 -8.44 43.87
C PRO A 454 -0.77 -6.95 43.48
N ASP A 455 0.01 -6.14 44.20
CA ASP A 455 0.16 -4.70 43.96
C ASP A 455 1.38 -4.36 43.09
N ALA A 456 1.96 -5.35 42.41
CA ALA A 456 3.15 -5.17 41.58
C ALA A 456 2.93 -4.27 40.37
N ALA A 457 1.68 -4.09 39.96
CA ALA A 457 1.27 -3.35 38.79
C ALA A 457 0.18 -2.34 39.13
N ARG A 458 0.25 -1.13 38.55
CA ARG A 458 -0.83 -0.15 38.64
C ARG A 458 -1.05 0.57 37.33
N THR A 459 -2.31 0.58 36.88
CA THR A 459 -2.73 1.28 35.67
C THR A 459 -3.31 2.65 36.01
N TYR A 460 -2.84 3.67 35.29
CA TYR A 460 -3.25 5.05 35.43
C TYR A 460 -3.94 5.51 34.14
N ARG A 461 -5.12 6.08 34.30
CA ARG A 461 -5.90 6.74 33.24
C ARG A 461 -6.12 8.22 33.53
N GLU A 462 -5.82 8.66 34.74
CA GLU A 462 -5.97 10.05 35.16
C GLU A 462 -4.62 10.73 35.34
N TYR A 463 -4.15 11.34 34.25
CA TYR A 463 -3.01 12.25 34.22
C TYR A 463 -3.29 13.36 33.19
N PRO A 464 -2.52 14.47 33.20
CA PRO A 464 -2.72 15.59 32.27
C PRO A 464 -2.61 15.14 30.82
N TRP A 465 -3.65 15.40 30.01
CA TRP A 465 -3.70 15.03 28.60
C TRP A 465 -4.44 16.08 27.79
N SER A 466 -3.97 16.32 26.57
CA SER A 466 -4.75 16.99 25.54
C SER A 466 -4.48 16.33 24.19
N PRO A 467 -5.53 15.95 23.44
CA PRO A 467 -5.37 15.39 22.10
C PRO A 467 -4.82 16.40 21.09
N ARG A 468 -4.76 17.70 21.47
CA ARG A 468 -4.25 18.79 20.64
C ARG A 468 -2.75 19.01 20.79
N TRP A 469 -2.10 18.38 21.77
CA TRP A 469 -0.66 18.53 21.97
C TRP A 469 0.13 17.86 20.83
N ALA A 470 1.27 18.44 20.49
CA ALA A 470 2.21 17.77 19.60
C ALA A 470 2.76 16.49 20.30
N PRO A 471 3.13 15.43 19.56
CA PRO A 471 3.64 14.19 20.16
C PRO A 471 4.83 14.38 21.11
N ARG A 472 5.71 15.35 20.82
CA ARG A 472 6.82 15.74 21.70
C ARG A 472 6.35 16.32 23.04
N GLU A 473 5.34 17.18 23.02
CA GLU A 473 4.74 17.74 24.24
C GLU A 473 4.01 16.67 25.03
N MET A 474 3.26 15.78 24.36
CA MET A 474 2.63 14.61 24.99
C MET A 474 3.67 13.76 25.74
N ALA A 475 4.80 13.43 25.10
CA ALA A 475 5.88 12.67 25.71
C ALA A 475 6.47 13.38 26.93
N ALA A 476 6.73 14.70 26.84
CA ALA A 476 7.26 15.48 27.95
C ALA A 476 6.31 15.52 29.15
N ARG A 477 5.00 15.65 28.91
CA ARG A 477 3.97 15.65 29.96
C ARG A 477 3.84 14.29 30.65
N ILE A 478 3.86 13.21 29.86
CA ILE A 478 3.88 11.84 30.39
C ILE A 478 5.13 11.63 31.24
N HIS A 479 6.31 12.01 30.74
CA HIS A 479 7.57 11.88 31.46
C HIS A 479 7.58 12.65 32.78
N ASN A 480 7.15 13.91 32.78
CA ASN A 480 7.11 14.73 34.00
C ASN A 480 6.13 14.16 35.02
N TRP A 481 4.95 13.72 34.58
CA TRP A 481 3.98 13.06 35.46
C TRP A 481 4.54 11.74 36.03
N LEU A 482 5.27 10.95 35.22
CA LEU A 482 5.94 9.74 35.71
C LEU A 482 6.94 10.05 36.83
N LEU A 483 7.74 11.11 36.69
CA LEU A 483 8.69 11.52 37.75
C LEU A 483 7.99 11.87 39.07
N GLU A 484 6.79 12.45 39.00
CA GLU A 484 5.98 12.79 40.17
C GLU A 484 5.29 11.54 40.79
N GLU A 485 4.85 10.60 39.96
CA GLU A 485 4.07 9.43 40.40
C GLU A 485 4.96 8.26 40.86
N LEU A 486 6.15 8.08 40.28
CA LEU A 486 7.07 6.98 40.60
C LEU A 486 7.38 6.84 42.12
N PRO A 487 7.65 7.92 42.88
CA PRO A 487 7.86 7.82 44.33
C PRO A 487 6.63 7.30 45.08
N SER A 488 5.41 7.67 44.64
CA SER A 488 4.15 7.21 45.26
C SER A 488 3.90 5.74 44.96
N PHE A 489 4.12 5.33 43.71
CA PHE A 489 4.07 3.94 43.28
C PHE A 489 5.04 3.05 44.06
N MET A 490 6.32 3.45 44.16
CA MET A 490 7.37 2.66 44.81
C MET A 490 7.17 2.51 46.33
N ARG A 491 6.52 3.48 47.00
CA ARG A 491 6.18 3.38 48.43
C ARG A 491 4.91 2.56 48.70
N GLY A 492 4.24 2.05 47.66
CA GLY A 492 3.00 1.29 47.81
C GLY A 492 1.80 2.14 48.24
N ARG A 493 1.84 3.47 48.07
CA ARG A 493 0.66 4.30 48.36
C ARG A 493 -0.40 4.07 47.29
N ALA A 494 -1.64 3.79 47.69
CA ALA A 494 -2.77 3.73 46.76
C ALA A 494 -2.87 5.04 45.95
N PRO A 495 -3.27 4.98 44.66
CA PRO A 495 -3.44 6.18 43.86
C PRO A 495 -4.52 7.07 44.52
N PRO A 496 -4.43 8.41 44.40
CA PRO A 496 -5.54 9.26 44.80
C PRO A 496 -6.81 8.87 44.01
N PRO A 497 -7.99 8.89 44.66
CA PRO A 497 -9.26 8.45 44.06
C PRO A 497 -9.69 9.29 42.87
#